data_AF-A0A8T4MZ22-F1
#
_entry.id   AF-A0A8T4MZ22-F1
#
_cell.length_a   1.000
_cell.length_b   1.000
_cell.length_c   1.000
_cell.angle_alpha   90.00
_cell.angle_beta   90.00
_cell.angle_gamma   90.00
#
_symmetry.space_group_name_H-M   'P 1'
#
loop_
_entity.id
_entity.type
_entity.pdbx_description
1 polymer ?
#
loop_
_entity_poly.entity_id
_entity_poly.type
_entity_poly.pdbx_seq_one_letter_code
_entity_poly.pdbx_strand_id
1 'polypeptide(L)'
;MNKQVIILISLLLVTSLFLIFENSSARVFSIAPMPDLTFTNLTYNISFISTNTTTSITYWNVRALATLKNTGTAPVGNSTSSISVGISSGGTGYGFGYGISTPPIPAGASIILLESFVASTGQGHIRFDADFFNNITELNELNNIIGINITLP
;
A
#
# COMPACT_ATOMS: atom_id res chain seq x y z
N MET A 1 9.90 65.26 -6.77
CA MET A 1 8.85 65.11 -7.79
C MET A 1 9.15 63.87 -8.61
N ASN A 2 8.11 63.10 -8.95
CA ASN A 2 8.07 61.92 -9.84
C ASN A 2 8.44 60.58 -9.20
N LYS A 3 7.70 59.49 -9.40
CA LYS A 3 6.30 59.24 -9.79
C LYS A 3 6.12 57.75 -9.49
N GLN A 4 5.03 57.37 -8.81
CA GLN A 4 4.65 55.97 -8.67
C GLN A 4 4.43 55.36 -10.06
N VAL A 5 4.94 54.14 -10.27
CA VAL A 5 4.44 53.24 -11.32
C VAL A 5 4.16 51.91 -10.65
N ILE A 6 2.88 51.65 -10.45
CA ILE A 6 2.32 50.35 -10.07
C ILE A 6 2.18 49.56 -11.37
N ILE A 7 2.81 48.39 -11.44
CA ILE A 7 2.48 47.37 -12.46
C ILE A 7 2.01 46.14 -11.71
N LEU A 8 0.70 45.90 -11.81
CA LEU A 8 0.02 44.70 -11.36
C LEU A 8 0.02 43.72 -12.55
N ILE A 9 0.68 42.57 -12.42
CA ILE A 9 0.48 41.44 -13.33
C ILE A 9 0.18 40.21 -12.47
N SER A 10 -1.07 39.76 -12.57
CA SER A 10 -1.59 38.51 -12.06
C SER A 10 -1.52 37.43 -13.15
N LEU A 11 -0.97 36.25 -12.85
CA LEU A 11 -1.61 34.91 -13.00
C LEU A 11 -0.59 33.74 -13.07
N LEU A 12 -0.61 32.92 -12.02
CA LEU A 12 -0.50 31.45 -11.92
C LEU A 12 0.41 30.64 -12.88
N LEU A 13 1.49 30.06 -12.32
CA LEU A 13 1.77 28.60 -12.40
C LEU A 13 2.85 28.24 -11.36
N VAL A 14 2.60 27.23 -10.53
CA VAL A 14 3.57 26.69 -9.57
C VAL A 14 4.65 25.95 -10.36
N THR A 15 5.69 26.66 -10.75
CA THR A 15 6.93 26.06 -11.25
C THR A 15 8.00 26.26 -10.19
N SER A 16 8.45 25.15 -9.61
CA SER A 16 9.71 24.93 -8.90
C SER A 16 10.49 26.21 -8.57
N LEU A 17 10.34 26.70 -7.34
CA LEU A 17 11.09 27.82 -6.80
C LEU A 17 12.57 27.42 -6.67
N PHE A 18 13.39 27.73 -7.67
CA PHE A 18 14.84 27.82 -7.49
C PHE A 18 15.18 29.19 -6.93
N LEU A 19 15.32 29.28 -5.60
CA LEU A 19 15.99 30.40 -4.95
C LEU A 19 17.50 30.19 -5.13
N ILE A 20 18.12 30.98 -6.01
CA ILE A 20 19.58 31.11 -6.03
C ILE A 20 19.95 32.04 -4.86
N PHE A 21 20.39 31.44 -3.77
CA PHE A 21 21.12 32.17 -2.73
C PHE A 21 22.61 32.08 -3.03
N GLU A 22 23.22 33.22 -3.38
CA GLU A 22 24.68 33.40 -3.32
C GLU A 22 25.10 33.46 -1.84
N ASN A 23 25.29 32.30 -1.22
CA ASN A 23 26.19 32.12 -0.09
C ASN A 23 26.68 30.66 -0.07
N SER A 24 27.96 30.47 -0.34
CA SER A 24 28.61 29.22 -0.73
C SER A 24 28.81 28.21 0.41
N SER A 25 27.76 27.90 1.16
CA SER A 25 27.71 26.78 2.11
C SER A 25 26.28 26.26 2.34
N ALA A 26 25.43 26.32 1.31
CA ALA A 26 24.23 25.49 1.28
C ALA A 26 24.68 24.02 1.20
N ARG A 27 24.84 23.36 2.35
CA ARG A 27 24.84 21.90 2.43
C ARG A 27 23.51 21.47 1.84
N VAL A 28 23.52 21.04 0.59
CA VAL A 28 22.40 20.33 0.00
C VAL A 28 22.29 19.04 0.81
N PHE A 29 21.32 18.98 1.72
CA PHE A 29 20.95 17.75 2.38
C PHE A 29 20.24 16.90 1.34
N SER A 30 21.00 16.10 0.59
CA SER A 30 20.42 15.06 -0.24
C SER A 30 19.96 13.94 0.69
N ILE A 31 18.65 13.74 0.79
CA ILE A 31 18.11 12.53 1.39
C ILE A 31 18.54 11.37 0.48
N ALA A 32 19.17 10.34 1.06
CA ALA A 32 19.54 9.16 0.29
C ALA A 32 18.27 8.57 -0.36
N PRO A 33 18.29 8.21 -1.66
CA PRO A 33 17.13 7.58 -2.28
C PRO A 33 16.69 6.35 -1.49
N MET A 34 15.41 6.27 -1.14
CA MET A 34 14.85 5.17 -0.35
C MET A 34 13.49 4.73 -0.92
N PRO A 35 13.13 3.44 -0.88
CA PRO A 35 11.82 2.98 -1.30
C PRO A 35 10.73 3.40 -0.31
N ASP A 36 9.47 3.33 -0.74
CA ASP A 36 8.29 3.57 0.11
C ASP A 36 7.08 2.81 -0.44
N LEU A 37 6.87 1.61 0.06
CA LEU A 37 5.82 0.68 -0.35
C LEU A 37 4.51 1.09 0.30
N THR A 38 3.51 1.36 -0.52
CA THR A 38 2.19 1.76 -0.07
C THR A 38 1.11 0.94 -0.74
N PHE A 39 0.13 0.50 0.04
CA PHE A 39 -1.06 -0.13 -0.50
C PHE A 39 -2.18 0.85 -0.83
N THR A 40 -2.89 0.57 -1.91
CA THR A 40 -4.10 1.28 -2.34
C THR A 40 -5.10 0.30 -2.98
N ASN A 41 -6.33 0.75 -3.20
CA ASN A 41 -7.35 0.04 -4.00
C ASN A 41 -7.65 -1.39 -3.53
N LEU A 42 -7.76 -1.62 -2.22
CA LEU A 42 -8.22 -2.89 -1.68
C LEU A 42 -9.69 -3.13 -2.05
N THR A 43 -9.96 -4.20 -2.80
CA THR A 43 -11.32 -4.66 -3.10
C THR A 43 -11.43 -6.17 -2.93
N TYR A 44 -12.65 -6.68 -2.81
CA TYR A 44 -12.89 -8.10 -2.65
C TYR A 44 -14.21 -8.52 -3.29
N ASN A 45 -14.31 -9.80 -3.62
CA ASN A 45 -15.54 -10.46 -4.05
C ASN A 45 -15.73 -11.74 -3.23
N ILE A 46 -16.99 -12.08 -2.97
CA ILE A 46 -17.37 -13.30 -2.25
C ILE A 46 -18.28 -14.16 -3.12
N SER A 47 -18.06 -15.48 -3.11
CA SER A 47 -18.91 -16.43 -3.80
C SER A 47 -19.16 -17.67 -2.95
N PHE A 48 -20.37 -18.21 -3.05
CA PHE A 48 -20.76 -19.41 -2.32
C PHE A 48 -19.96 -20.63 -2.80
N ILE A 49 -19.52 -21.47 -1.86
CA ILE A 49 -18.90 -22.77 -2.17
C ILE A 49 -19.86 -23.90 -1.83
N SER A 50 -20.20 -24.06 -0.55
CA SER A 50 -20.97 -25.19 -0.07
C SER A 50 -21.51 -24.94 1.33
N THR A 51 -22.50 -25.74 1.73
CA THR A 51 -22.96 -25.82 3.12
C THR A 51 -22.72 -27.24 3.63
N ASN A 52 -22.03 -27.37 4.76
CA ASN A 52 -21.96 -28.62 5.48
C ASN A 52 -23.30 -28.84 6.19
N THR A 53 -24.08 -29.80 5.72
CA THR A 53 -25.44 -30.07 6.22
C THR A 53 -25.45 -30.65 7.64
N THR A 54 -24.36 -31.28 8.08
CA THR A 54 -24.24 -31.83 9.43
C THR A 54 -23.96 -30.73 10.46
N THR A 55 -23.12 -29.75 10.12
CA THR A 55 -22.75 -28.65 11.04
C THR A 55 -23.52 -27.35 10.79
N SER A 56 -24.30 -27.29 9.71
CA SER A 56 -24.97 -26.07 9.20
C SER A 56 -24.01 -24.90 8.93
N ILE A 57 -22.73 -25.19 8.67
CA ILE A 57 -21.72 -24.17 8.33
C ILE A 57 -21.70 -23.98 6.81
N THR A 58 -21.86 -22.74 6.35
CA THR A 58 -21.65 -22.37 4.95
C THR A 58 -20.24 -21.82 4.74
N TYR A 59 -19.60 -22.24 3.65
CA TYR A 59 -18.29 -21.84 3.22
C TYR A 59 -18.37 -20.95 1.98
N TRP A 60 -17.58 -19.89 1.98
CA TRP A 60 -17.48 -18.88 0.94
C TRP A 60 -16.05 -18.81 0.42
N ASN A 61 -15.91 -18.63 -0.89
CA ASN A 61 -14.65 -18.24 -1.51
C ASN A 61 -14.59 -16.72 -1.47
N VAL A 62 -13.48 -16.19 -0.98
CA VAL A 62 -13.21 -14.76 -0.97
C VAL A 62 -11.99 -14.52 -1.84
N ARG A 63 -12.13 -13.61 -2.80
CA ARG A 63 -11.07 -13.16 -3.69
C ARG A 63 -10.79 -11.70 -3.42
N ALA A 64 -9.60 -11.40 -2.91
CA ALA A 64 -9.20 -10.05 -2.54
C ALA A 64 -8.07 -9.56 -3.43
N LEU A 65 -8.12 -8.29 -3.82
CA LEU A 65 -7.07 -7.65 -4.61
C LEU A 65 -6.67 -6.32 -4.00
N ALA A 66 -5.39 -5.99 -4.08
CA ALA A 66 -4.84 -4.72 -3.66
C ALA A 66 -3.72 -4.28 -4.61
N THR A 67 -3.51 -2.96 -4.72
CA THR A 67 -2.40 -2.38 -5.49
C THR A 67 -1.27 -2.01 -4.55
N LEU A 68 -0.10 -2.61 -4.74
CA LEU A 68 1.13 -2.21 -4.04
C LEU A 68 1.93 -1.28 -4.95
N LYS A 69 2.28 -0.10 -4.45
CA LYS A 69 3.04 0.91 -5.18
C LYS A 69 4.31 1.26 -4.42
N ASN A 70 5.44 1.36 -5.12
CA ASN A 70 6.62 2.01 -4.58
C ASN A 70 6.52 3.52 -4.87
N THR A 71 6.16 4.31 -3.87
CA THR A 71 6.06 5.77 -3.93
C THR A 71 7.37 6.48 -3.63
N GLY A 72 8.39 5.73 -3.20
CA GLY A 72 9.74 6.23 -2.92
C GLY A 72 10.55 6.51 -4.18
N THR A 73 11.79 6.94 -3.98
CA THR A 73 12.71 7.35 -5.05
C THR A 73 13.76 6.30 -5.38
N ALA A 74 13.89 5.24 -4.57
CA ALA A 74 14.74 4.09 -4.88
C ALA A 74 13.90 2.88 -5.30
N PRO A 75 14.41 2.03 -6.20
CA PRO A 75 13.75 0.78 -6.52
C PRO A 75 13.81 -0.19 -5.34
N VAL A 76 12.83 -1.08 -5.26
CA VAL A 76 12.90 -2.30 -4.47
C VAL A 76 13.38 -3.42 -5.39
N GLY A 77 14.46 -4.10 -5.02
CA GLY A 77 15.03 -5.23 -5.78
C GLY A 77 14.12 -6.46 -5.77
N ASN A 78 14.65 -7.64 -6.14
CA ASN A 78 14.00 -8.90 -5.79
C ASN A 78 13.98 -8.98 -4.26
N SER A 79 12.90 -8.49 -3.66
CA SER A 79 12.71 -8.57 -2.22
C SER A 79 11.78 -9.73 -1.92
N THR A 80 12.03 -10.39 -0.80
CA THR A 80 10.97 -11.14 -0.10
C THR A 80 10.02 -10.12 0.51
N SER A 81 9.15 -9.52 -0.30
CA SER A 81 7.91 -9.00 0.25
C SER A 81 7.10 -10.20 0.71
N SER A 82 6.42 -10.09 1.84
CA SER A 82 5.55 -11.15 2.34
C SER A 82 4.18 -10.57 2.56
N ILE A 83 3.22 -11.02 1.76
CA ILE A 83 1.82 -10.62 1.87
C ILE A 83 1.16 -11.49 2.92
N SER A 84 0.98 -10.94 4.11
CA SER A 84 0.27 -11.63 5.18
C SER A 84 -1.24 -11.39 5.05
N VAL A 85 -1.97 -12.32 4.42
CA VAL A 85 -3.44 -12.30 4.40
C VAL A 85 -4.00 -13.07 5.58
N GLY A 86 -4.31 -12.35 6.66
CA GLY A 86 -4.96 -12.90 7.84
C GLY A 86 -6.47 -12.70 7.79
N ILE A 87 -7.25 -13.79 7.74
CA ILE A 87 -8.71 -13.76 7.93
C ILE A 87 -9.06 -14.51 9.19
N SER A 88 -9.61 -13.80 10.16
CA SER A 88 -10.26 -14.38 11.32
C SER A 88 -11.66 -14.86 10.93
N SER A 89 -11.95 -16.16 11.08
CA SER A 89 -13.33 -16.64 11.16
C SER A 89 -13.66 -16.92 12.63
N GLY A 90 -14.81 -16.41 13.11
CA GLY A 90 -15.37 -16.79 14.41
C GLY A 90 -14.51 -16.53 15.65
N GLY A 91 -13.52 -15.63 15.58
CA GLY A 91 -12.64 -15.31 16.71
C GLY A 91 -11.45 -16.26 16.92
N THR A 92 -11.30 -17.31 16.11
CA THR A 92 -10.14 -18.23 16.18
C THR A 92 -9.70 -18.65 14.79
N GLY A 93 -8.60 -18.07 14.32
CA GLY A 93 -7.86 -18.50 13.15
C GLY A 93 -7.26 -17.31 12.42
N TYR A 94 -5.98 -17.03 12.60
CA TYR A 94 -5.26 -16.19 11.66
C TYR A 94 -5.00 -17.05 10.43
N GLY A 95 -5.71 -16.81 9.33
CA GLY A 95 -5.34 -17.36 8.03
C GLY A 95 -3.84 -17.11 7.78
N PHE A 96 -3.10 -18.17 7.49
CA PHE A 96 -1.65 -18.16 7.36
C PHE A 96 -1.21 -17.11 6.32
N GLY A 97 -0.29 -16.22 6.70
CA GLY A 97 0.40 -15.37 5.74
C GLY A 97 1.33 -16.22 4.88
N TYR A 98 1.04 -16.37 3.60
CA TYR A 98 2.00 -16.90 2.64
C TYR A 98 2.91 -15.75 2.21
N GLY A 99 4.22 -15.91 2.35
CA GLY A 99 5.15 -14.97 1.71
C GLY A 99 4.94 -15.01 0.20
N ILE A 100 4.40 -13.94 -0.38
CA ILE A 100 4.24 -13.81 -1.83
C ILE A 100 5.46 -13.09 -2.37
N SER A 101 6.32 -13.81 -3.08
CA SER A 101 7.43 -13.21 -3.80
C SER A 101 6.90 -12.14 -4.76
N THR A 102 7.29 -10.90 -4.53
CA THR A 102 7.00 -9.80 -5.46
C THR A 102 8.17 -9.66 -6.43
N PRO A 103 7.91 -9.41 -7.73
CA PRO A 103 8.96 -8.97 -8.63
C PRO A 103 9.55 -7.64 -8.15
N PRO A 104 10.73 -7.24 -8.64
CA PRO A 104 11.25 -5.90 -8.42
C PRO A 104 10.22 -4.83 -8.74
N ILE A 105 10.13 -3.82 -7.88
CA ILE A 105 9.22 -2.70 -8.05
C ILE A 105 10.07 -1.43 -8.21
N PRO A 106 10.25 -0.94 -9.45
CA PRO A 106 10.92 0.33 -9.70
C PRO A 106 10.27 1.48 -8.92
N ALA A 107 11.04 2.55 -8.69
CA ALA A 107 10.51 3.77 -8.11
C ALA A 107 9.32 4.30 -8.94
N GLY A 108 8.22 4.64 -8.27
CA GLY A 108 6.98 5.10 -8.89
C GLY A 108 6.07 4.01 -9.49
N ALA A 109 6.55 2.76 -9.61
CA ALA A 109 5.79 1.67 -10.22
C ALA A 109 4.83 0.99 -9.23
N SER A 110 3.87 0.24 -9.76
CA SER A 110 2.89 -0.52 -8.99
C SER A 110 2.66 -1.91 -9.55
N ILE A 111 2.26 -2.83 -8.67
CA ILE A 111 1.80 -4.18 -9.01
C ILE A 111 0.44 -4.44 -8.37
N ILE A 112 -0.32 -5.37 -8.96
CA ILE A 112 -1.58 -5.85 -8.40
C ILE A 112 -1.33 -7.20 -7.76
N LEU A 113 -1.82 -7.35 -6.53
CA LEU A 113 -1.74 -8.55 -5.74
C LEU A 113 -3.15 -9.12 -5.61
N LEU A 114 -3.29 -10.42 -5.85
CA LEU A 114 -4.56 -11.12 -5.86
C LEU A 114 -4.44 -12.36 -5.00
N GLU A 115 -5.28 -12.46 -3.98
CA GLU A 115 -5.35 -13.60 -3.09
C GLU A 115 -6.73 -14.21 -3.02
N SER A 116 -6.80 -15.51 -2.76
CA SER A 116 -8.06 -16.25 -2.71
C SER A 116 -8.04 -17.28 -1.58
N PHE A 117 -9.07 -17.27 -0.75
CA PHE A 117 -9.17 -18.13 0.42
C PHE A 117 -10.61 -18.58 0.67
N VAL A 118 -10.76 -19.61 1.49
CA VAL A 118 -12.06 -20.12 1.92
C VAL A 118 -12.30 -19.74 3.37
N ALA A 119 -13.48 -19.18 3.63
CA ALA A 119 -13.89 -18.78 4.97
C ALA A 119 -15.33 -19.21 5.25
N SER A 120 -15.64 -19.51 6.50
CA SER A 120 -17.02 -19.79 6.93
C SER A 120 -17.82 -18.50 7.12
N THR A 121 -19.14 -18.62 7.22
CA THR A 121 -20.03 -17.50 7.59
C THR A 121 -19.54 -16.77 8.86
N GLY A 122 -19.83 -15.47 8.95
CA GLY A 122 -19.49 -14.63 10.11
C GLY A 122 -18.59 -13.44 9.79
N GLN A 123 -18.05 -12.80 10.84
CA GLN A 123 -17.17 -11.65 10.71
C GLN A 123 -15.73 -12.09 10.42
N GLY A 124 -15.03 -11.30 9.62
CA GLY A 124 -13.60 -11.45 9.38
C GLY A 124 -12.91 -10.16 8.96
N HIS A 125 -11.64 -10.28 8.63
CA HIS A 125 -10.78 -9.19 8.20
C HIS A 125 -9.95 -9.62 7.00
N ILE A 126 -9.71 -8.72 6.05
CA ILE A 126 -8.73 -8.91 4.98
C ILE A 126 -7.60 -7.92 5.25
N ARG A 127 -6.35 -8.39 5.28
CA ARG A 127 -5.15 -7.56 5.43
C ARG A 127 -4.16 -7.87 4.32
N PHE A 128 -3.54 -6.84 3.77
CA PHE A 128 -2.32 -6.94 2.97
C PHE A 128 -1.21 -6.21 3.73
N ASP A 129 -0.03 -6.80 3.73
CA ASP A 129 1.15 -6.34 4.47
C ASP A 129 2.33 -6.50 3.50
N ALA A 130 3.06 -5.42 3.21
CA ALA A 130 4.21 -5.47 2.33
C ALA A 130 5.43 -5.38 3.22
N ASP A 131 6.44 -6.19 2.92
CA ASP A 131 7.60 -6.34 3.80
C ASP A 131 7.24 -6.72 5.25
N PHE A 132 6.34 -7.70 5.44
CA PHE A 132 5.93 -8.11 6.80
C PHE A 132 7.09 -8.55 7.74
N PHE A 133 8.23 -8.97 7.21
CA PHE A 133 9.43 -9.26 8.01
C PHE A 133 10.29 -8.01 8.31
N ASN A 134 9.91 -6.85 7.79
CA ASN A 134 10.56 -5.55 7.95
C ASN A 134 12.04 -5.59 7.54
N ASN A 135 12.33 -6.20 6.38
CA ASN A 135 13.68 -6.38 5.86
C ASN A 135 14.10 -5.27 4.89
N ILE A 136 13.17 -4.44 4.43
CA ILE A 136 13.37 -3.30 3.55
C ILE A 136 13.25 -2.06 4.41
N THR A 137 14.27 -1.20 4.43
CA THR A 137 14.15 0.10 5.08
C THR A 137 13.39 1.06 4.15
N GLU A 138 12.28 1.60 4.64
CA GLU A 138 11.35 2.43 3.87
C GLU A 138 11.30 3.87 4.39
N LEU A 139 10.76 4.80 3.58
CA LEU A 139 10.50 6.18 4.05
C LEU A 139 9.46 6.21 5.17
N ASN A 140 8.52 5.26 5.14
CA ASN A 140 7.47 5.16 6.13
C ASN A 140 7.08 3.70 6.37
N GLU A 141 7.49 3.13 7.49
CA GLU A 141 7.18 1.73 7.85
C GLU A 141 5.69 1.49 8.24
N LEU A 142 4.82 2.49 8.11
CA LEU A 142 3.42 2.41 8.53
C LEU A 142 2.41 2.48 7.38
N ASN A 143 2.84 2.74 6.15
CA ASN A 143 1.96 2.83 4.97
C ASN A 143 1.97 1.56 4.10
N ASN A 144 2.79 0.57 4.46
CA ASN A 144 2.92 -0.72 3.78
C ASN A 144 1.86 -1.75 4.23
N ILE A 145 0.81 -1.32 4.95
CA ILE A 145 -0.31 -2.16 5.39
C ILE A 145 -1.66 -1.56 4.96
N ILE A 146 -2.59 -2.40 4.49
CA ILE A 146 -4.00 -2.05 4.26
C ILE A 146 -4.91 -3.18 4.75
N GLY A 147 -6.11 -2.86 5.20
CA GLY A 147 -7.10 -3.88 5.53
C GLY A 147 -8.54 -3.40 5.56
N ILE A 148 -9.47 -4.35 5.54
CA ILE A 148 -10.91 -4.11 5.59
C ILE A 148 -11.62 -5.20 6.39
N ASN A 149 -12.59 -4.80 7.20
CA ASN A 149 -13.48 -5.74 7.89
C ASN A 149 -14.57 -6.21 6.92
N ILE A 150 -14.87 -7.50 6.94
CA ILE A 150 -15.89 -8.12 6.09
C ILE A 150 -16.88 -8.92 6.94
N THR A 151 -18.09 -9.08 6.41
CA THR A 151 -19.08 -10.01 6.94
C THR A 151 -19.47 -10.98 5.85
N LEU A 152 -19.26 -12.27 6.12
CA LEU A 152 -19.61 -13.37 5.25
C LEU A 152 -21.04 -13.81 5.59
N PRO A 153 -21.93 -13.92 4.59
CA PRO A 153 -23.34 -14.26 4.81
C PRO A 153 -23.54 -15.62 5.45
#